data_AF-A0A955YIZ6-F1
#
_entry.id   AF-A0A955YIZ6-F1
#
_cell.length_a   1.000
_cell.length_b   1.000
_cell.length_c   1.000
_cell.angle_alpha   90.00
_cell.angle_beta   90.00
_cell.angle_gamma   90.00
#
_symmetry.space_group_name_H-M   'P 1'
#
loop_
_entity.id
_entity.type
_entity.pdbx_description
1 polymer ?
#
loop_
_entity_poly.entity_id
_entity_poly.type
_entity_poly.pdbx_seq_one_letter_code
_entity_poly.pdbx_strand_id
1 'polypeptide(L)'
;MRRSLRVSPFRSFLLGALAPFVAAVFVIGCAQSHASFEDGGARDTGRGGGACAVAADCTLLPASCCGACGAPTASDMIAVRNEDVEVNRARACAGGVGCPECFMQPDAFLLAVCEAGACEARDLRTDDLTVCIMDDDCQLAPRDCCGCGQLGLGDTIAFNPSRGSYGELVCDPRLICPPCAPLLDGLRAACVAGHCDVVEASAP
;
A
#
# COMPACT_ATOMS: atom_id res chain seq x y z
N MET A 1 -14.63 27.36 -39.66
CA MET A 1 -15.77 26.47 -39.35
C MET A 1 -15.97 26.47 -37.85
N ARG A 2 -17.04 27.13 -37.36
CA ARG A 2 -17.35 27.29 -35.93
C ARG A 2 -18.14 26.07 -35.45
N ARG A 3 -17.69 25.36 -34.41
CA ARG A 3 -18.49 24.34 -33.73
C ARG A 3 -18.90 24.85 -32.35
N SER A 4 -20.21 24.98 -32.19
CA SER A 4 -20.91 25.45 -31.00
C SER A 4 -20.75 24.51 -29.81
N LEU A 5 -20.55 25.13 -28.64
CA LEU A 5 -20.65 24.56 -27.30
C LEU A 5 -22.07 24.02 -27.04
N ARG A 6 -22.18 22.81 -26.50
CA ARG A 6 -23.40 22.31 -25.85
C ARG A 6 -23.22 22.34 -24.34
N VAL A 7 -23.92 23.27 -23.71
CA VAL A 7 -24.12 23.37 -22.26
C VAL A 7 -25.27 22.42 -21.91
N SER A 8 -25.05 21.48 -20.99
CA SER A 8 -26.11 20.63 -20.43
C SER A 8 -26.56 21.19 -19.08
N PRO A 9 -27.87 21.33 -18.81
CA PRO A 9 -28.38 21.90 -17.57
C PRO A 9 -28.55 20.85 -16.46
N PHE A 10 -28.20 21.29 -15.25
CA PHE A 10 -28.97 21.17 -14.00
C PHE A 10 -30.03 20.06 -13.92
N ARG A 11 -29.83 19.13 -12.98
CA ARG A 11 -30.94 18.42 -12.32
C ARG A 11 -30.74 18.36 -10.81
N SER A 12 -31.40 19.30 -10.15
CA SER A 12 -31.81 19.22 -8.74
C SER A 12 -32.87 18.12 -8.59
N PHE A 13 -32.71 17.24 -7.61
CA PHE A 13 -33.76 16.36 -7.08
C PHE A 13 -33.61 16.36 -5.55
N LEU A 14 -34.54 17.03 -4.85
CA LEU A 14 -35.57 16.42 -3.97
C LEU A 14 -34.95 15.83 -2.69
N LEU A 15 -34.90 16.56 -1.57
CA LEU A 15 -36.01 16.91 -0.66
C LEU A 15 -36.94 15.71 -0.37
N GLY A 16 -36.71 15.01 0.75
CA GLY A 16 -37.50 13.86 1.17
C GLY A 16 -37.47 13.58 2.67
N ALA A 17 -38.56 14.00 3.34
CA ALA A 17 -39.22 13.42 4.51
C ALA A 17 -38.51 13.36 5.89
N LEU A 18 -38.92 14.30 6.73
CA LEU A 18 -39.10 14.12 8.17
C LEU A 18 -40.09 12.98 8.47
N ALA A 19 -39.78 12.15 9.47
CA ALA A 19 -40.78 11.42 10.24
C ALA A 19 -40.35 11.25 11.72
N PRO A 20 -41.29 11.16 12.67
CA PRO A 20 -41.08 11.47 14.08
C PRO A 20 -41.01 10.24 15.02
N PHE A 21 -40.44 10.51 16.20
CA PHE A 21 -40.74 9.95 17.53
C PHE A 21 -41.75 8.79 17.62
N VAL A 22 -41.30 7.62 18.11
CA VAL A 22 -42.12 6.70 18.91
C VAL A 22 -41.30 6.01 20.02
N ALA A 23 -41.70 6.34 21.25
CA ALA A 23 -41.75 5.56 22.49
C ALA A 23 -40.56 4.71 22.98
N ALA A 24 -40.09 5.11 24.16
CA ALA A 24 -39.33 4.29 25.09
C ALA A 24 -40.17 3.12 25.64
N VAL A 25 -39.53 1.95 25.78
CA VAL A 25 -39.92 0.90 26.72
C VAL A 25 -38.68 0.50 27.52
N PHE A 26 -38.70 0.84 28.80
CA PHE A 26 -37.78 0.33 29.81
C PHE A 26 -38.12 -1.13 30.11
N VAL A 27 -37.15 -2.03 29.95
CA VAL A 27 -37.17 -3.36 30.59
C VAL A 27 -35.98 -3.40 31.55
N ILE A 28 -36.28 -3.29 32.84
CA ILE A 28 -35.37 -3.65 33.93
C ILE A 28 -35.40 -5.17 34.02
N GLY A 29 -34.28 -5.82 33.69
CA GLY A 29 -34.17 -7.28 33.71
C GLY A 29 -32.72 -7.75 33.87
N CYS A 30 -32.41 -8.22 35.09
CA CYS A 30 -31.31 -9.08 35.52
C CYS A 30 -29.87 -8.79 35.02
N ALA A 31 -29.04 -8.29 35.94
CA ALA A 31 -27.59 -8.38 35.87
C ALA A 31 -27.16 -9.86 35.75
N GLN A 32 -26.75 -10.25 34.54
CA GLN A 32 -25.91 -11.43 34.33
C GLN A 32 -24.53 -10.94 33.95
N SER A 33 -23.62 -11.07 34.90
CA SER A 33 -22.19 -10.85 34.75
C SER A 33 -21.59 -11.90 33.82
N HIS A 34 -21.87 -11.77 32.52
CA HIS A 34 -21.01 -12.36 31.52
C HIS A 34 -20.09 -11.25 31.07
N ALA A 35 -18.81 -11.40 31.42
CA ALA A 35 -17.74 -10.67 30.77
C ALA A 35 -18.02 -10.74 29.27
N SER A 36 -18.34 -9.59 28.66
CA SER A 36 -18.22 -9.40 27.23
C SER A 36 -16.73 -9.51 26.95
N PHE A 37 -16.24 -10.75 26.88
CA PHE A 37 -15.23 -11.09 25.90
C PHE A 37 -15.84 -10.61 24.59
N GLU A 38 -15.40 -9.44 24.14
CA GLU A 38 -15.51 -9.09 22.74
C GLU A 38 -14.92 -10.29 22.01
N ASP A 39 -15.83 -11.07 21.47
CA ASP A 39 -15.58 -12.15 20.54
C ASP A 39 -14.88 -11.45 19.37
N GLY A 40 -13.56 -11.36 19.48
CA GLY A 40 -12.63 -10.98 18.42
C GLY A 40 -12.68 -12.06 17.38
N GLY A 41 -13.86 -12.16 16.75
CA GLY A 41 -14.20 -13.14 15.76
C GLY A 41 -13.11 -13.12 14.72
N ALA A 42 -12.45 -14.27 14.63
CA ALA A 42 -11.49 -14.62 13.61
C ALA A 42 -11.88 -13.98 12.27
N ARG A 43 -11.08 -13.02 11.81
CA ARG A 43 -11.00 -12.74 10.38
C ARG A 43 -10.19 -13.87 9.77
N ASP A 44 -10.83 -15.03 9.63
CA ASP A 44 -10.43 -16.07 8.69
C ASP A 44 -10.76 -15.57 7.26
N THR A 45 -10.12 -14.47 6.87
CA THR A 45 -9.86 -14.20 5.46
C THR A 45 -8.53 -14.87 5.18
N GLY A 46 -8.56 -16.10 4.68
CA GLY A 46 -7.40 -16.96 4.37
C GLY A 46 -6.47 -16.40 3.29
N ARG A 47 -6.11 -15.12 3.37
CA ARG A 47 -5.26 -14.38 2.45
C ARG A 47 -4.49 -13.31 3.21
N GLY A 48 -3.58 -13.73 4.08
CA GLY A 48 -2.34 -13.04 4.47
C GLY A 48 -2.36 -11.65 5.15
N GLY A 49 -3.35 -10.80 4.90
CA GLY A 49 -3.33 -9.41 5.34
C GLY A 49 -4.00 -9.23 6.69
N GLY A 50 -3.23 -8.83 7.70
CA GLY A 50 -3.80 -8.23 8.91
C GLY A 50 -4.61 -6.96 8.56
N ALA A 51 -5.59 -6.61 9.39
CA ALA A 51 -6.38 -5.39 9.17
C ALA A 51 -5.51 -4.14 9.38
N CYS A 52 -5.61 -3.17 8.50
CA CYS A 52 -4.81 -1.94 8.53
C CYS A 52 -5.68 -0.70 8.34
N ALA A 53 -5.16 0.46 8.74
CA ALA A 53 -5.76 1.76 8.46
C ALA A 53 -4.90 2.58 7.49
N VAL A 54 -3.57 2.41 7.55
CA VAL A 54 -2.60 3.09 6.69
C VAL A 54 -1.50 2.14 6.25
N ALA A 55 -0.78 2.47 5.17
CA ALA A 55 0.30 1.61 4.66
C ALA A 55 1.42 1.37 5.69
N ALA A 56 1.69 2.35 6.56
CA ALA A 56 2.66 2.22 7.66
C ALA A 56 2.31 1.13 8.68
N ASP A 57 1.06 0.65 8.71
CA ASP A 57 0.66 -0.48 9.56
C ASP A 57 1.13 -1.84 9.00
N CYS A 58 1.57 -1.86 7.74
CA CYS A 58 1.88 -3.07 7.00
C CYS A 58 3.39 -3.22 6.75
N THR A 59 3.87 -4.45 6.82
CA THR A 59 5.25 -4.86 6.55
C THR A 59 5.25 -6.02 5.56
N LEU A 60 6.18 -6.00 4.61
CA LEU A 60 6.44 -7.14 3.73
C LEU A 60 7.29 -8.19 4.45
N LEU A 61 6.84 -9.43 4.39
CA LEU A 61 7.59 -10.61 4.82
C LEU A 61 7.69 -11.61 3.68
N PRO A 62 8.72 -12.48 3.68
CA PRO A 62 8.71 -13.63 2.80
C PRO A 62 7.53 -14.56 3.09
N ALA A 63 6.92 -15.13 2.05
CA ALA A 63 5.82 -16.07 2.17
C ALA A 63 6.24 -17.42 2.78
N SER A 64 7.53 -17.74 2.73
CA SER A 64 8.14 -18.94 3.30
C SER A 64 9.15 -18.58 4.39
N CYS A 65 9.53 -19.54 5.25
CA CYS A 65 10.47 -19.30 6.35
C CYS A 65 11.78 -18.61 5.92
N CYS A 66 12.29 -19.00 4.75
CA CYS A 66 13.60 -18.59 4.24
C CYS A 66 13.48 -17.57 3.10
N GLY A 67 12.27 -17.35 2.60
CA GLY A 67 12.03 -16.59 1.39
C GLY A 67 12.61 -17.21 0.12
N ALA A 68 12.70 -16.38 -0.92
CA ALA A 68 13.33 -16.70 -2.20
C ALA A 68 14.80 -16.26 -2.22
N CYS A 69 15.64 -17.03 -2.91
CA CYS A 69 17.01 -16.63 -3.22
C CYS A 69 17.01 -15.62 -4.38
N GLY A 70 17.77 -14.53 -4.26
CA GLY A 70 17.79 -13.47 -5.27
C GLY A 70 16.69 -12.43 -5.09
N ALA A 71 16.24 -11.81 -6.18
CA ALA A 71 15.17 -10.81 -6.15
C ALA A 71 13.81 -11.49 -5.97
N PRO A 72 13.06 -11.20 -4.89
CA PRO A 72 11.73 -11.77 -4.68
C PRO A 72 10.72 -11.18 -5.68
N THR A 73 9.70 -11.96 -6.00
CA THR A 73 8.48 -11.50 -6.69
C THR A 73 7.38 -11.19 -5.67
N ALA A 74 6.29 -10.54 -6.10
CA ALA A 74 5.13 -10.36 -5.22
C ALA A 74 4.55 -11.68 -4.67
N SER A 75 4.65 -12.79 -5.42
CA SER A 75 4.23 -14.11 -4.92
C SER A 75 5.16 -14.72 -3.88
N ASP A 76 6.41 -14.25 -3.79
CA ASP A 76 7.37 -14.68 -2.77
C ASP A 76 7.19 -13.91 -1.46
N MET A 77 6.35 -12.89 -1.46
CA MET A 77 6.12 -11.99 -0.35
C MET A 77 4.66 -12.02 0.10
N ILE A 78 4.46 -11.73 1.37
CA ILE A 78 3.16 -11.44 1.98
C ILE A 78 3.25 -10.10 2.70
N ALA A 79 2.22 -9.28 2.59
CA ALA A 79 2.09 -8.11 3.45
C ALA A 79 1.29 -8.52 4.68
N VAL A 80 1.86 -8.27 5.85
CA VAL A 80 1.23 -8.52 7.13
C VAL A 80 1.20 -7.22 7.91
N ARG A 81 0.35 -7.15 8.93
CA ARG A 81 0.41 -6.03 9.85
C ARG A 81 1.64 -6.13 10.75
N ASN A 82 2.19 -5.01 11.15
CA ASN A 82 3.39 -4.92 11.98
C ASN A 82 3.31 -5.76 13.27
N GLU A 83 2.15 -5.78 13.94
CA GLU A 83 1.94 -6.56 15.17
C GLU A 83 1.92 -8.08 14.92
N ASP A 84 1.62 -8.50 13.69
CA ASP A 84 1.46 -9.90 13.29
C ASP A 84 2.77 -10.50 12.72
N VAL A 85 3.86 -9.71 12.64
CA VAL A 85 5.11 -10.11 11.98
C VAL A 85 5.71 -11.38 12.59
N GLU A 86 5.87 -11.42 13.91
CA GLU A 86 6.51 -12.56 14.57
C GLU A 86 5.64 -13.83 14.53
N VAL A 87 4.31 -13.67 14.62
CA VAL A 87 3.37 -14.80 14.50
C VAL A 87 3.42 -15.39 13.10
N ASN A 88 3.47 -14.56 12.05
CA ASN A 88 3.59 -15.02 10.68
C ASN A 88 4.94 -15.70 10.40
N ARG A 89 6.05 -15.12 10.89
CA ARG A 89 7.38 -15.74 10.76
C ARG A 89 7.43 -17.09 11.48
N ALA A 90 6.93 -17.17 12.71
CA ALA A 90 6.87 -18.43 13.47
C ALA A 90 6.03 -19.50 12.75
N ARG A 91 4.90 -19.11 12.16
CA ARG A 91 4.07 -20.00 11.35
C ARG A 91 4.78 -20.48 10.09
N ALA A 92 5.41 -19.58 9.35
CA ALA A 92 6.14 -19.91 8.12
C ALA A 92 7.33 -20.86 8.39
N CYS A 93 7.95 -20.74 9.56
CA CYS A 93 9.07 -21.56 10.03
C CYS A 93 8.66 -22.76 10.89
N ALA A 94 7.37 -23.06 11.02
CA ALA A 94 6.91 -24.23 11.77
C ALA A 94 7.46 -25.50 11.10
N GLY A 95 8.33 -26.23 11.79
CA GLY A 95 9.00 -27.43 11.27
C GLY A 95 10.52 -27.35 11.19
N GLY A 96 11.12 -26.18 11.45
CA GLY A 96 12.56 -26.04 11.72
C GLY A 96 13.48 -26.41 10.56
N VAL A 97 13.03 -26.22 9.32
CA VAL A 97 13.86 -26.47 8.14
C VAL A 97 14.98 -25.43 8.10
N GLY A 98 16.22 -25.88 7.97
CA GLY A 98 17.36 -24.98 7.77
C GLY A 98 17.19 -24.22 6.45
N CYS A 99 17.51 -22.93 6.46
CA CYS A 99 17.49 -22.13 5.25
C CYS A 99 18.74 -22.39 4.40
N PRO A 100 18.61 -22.42 3.05
CA PRO A 100 19.77 -22.48 2.18
C PRO A 100 20.65 -21.25 2.42
N GLU A 101 21.96 -21.41 2.22
CA GLU A 101 22.89 -20.28 2.19
C GLU A 101 22.71 -19.50 0.89
N CYS A 102 21.73 -18.60 0.89
CA CYS A 102 21.52 -17.66 -0.19
C CYS A 102 21.03 -16.31 0.35
N PHE A 103 21.27 -15.25 -0.42
CA PHE A 103 20.86 -13.90 -0.08
C PHE A 103 19.57 -13.56 -0.81
N MET A 104 18.54 -13.15 -0.07
CA MET A 104 17.38 -12.46 -0.62
C MET A 104 17.79 -11.01 -0.86
N GLN A 105 17.73 -10.58 -2.12
CA GLN A 105 17.96 -9.18 -2.47
C GLN A 105 16.71 -8.36 -2.13
N PRO A 106 16.85 -7.20 -1.47
CA PRO A 106 15.72 -6.31 -1.30
C PRO A 106 15.25 -5.84 -2.67
N ASP A 107 13.94 -5.83 -2.87
CA ASP A 107 13.31 -5.29 -4.07
C ASP A 107 12.62 -3.97 -3.74
N ALA A 108 13.00 -2.89 -4.43
CA ALA A 108 12.41 -1.57 -4.26
C ALA A 108 10.94 -1.50 -4.71
N PHE A 109 10.57 -2.26 -5.73
CA PHE A 109 9.26 -2.21 -6.38
C PHE A 109 8.19 -3.03 -5.66
N LEU A 110 8.59 -3.84 -4.68
CA LEU A 110 7.66 -4.52 -3.79
C LEU A 110 7.35 -3.64 -2.59
N LEU A 111 6.06 -3.37 -2.39
CA LEU A 111 5.54 -2.59 -1.27
C LEU A 111 4.51 -3.38 -0.47
N ALA A 112 4.43 -3.11 0.82
CA ALA A 112 3.27 -3.44 1.63
C ALA A 112 2.36 -2.21 1.64
N VAL A 113 1.11 -2.39 1.23
CA VAL A 113 0.12 -1.31 1.15
C VAL A 113 -1.11 -1.67 1.96
N CYS A 114 -1.84 -0.66 2.41
CA CYS A 114 -3.14 -0.87 3.05
C CYS A 114 -4.26 -0.61 2.05
N GLU A 115 -4.81 -1.68 1.48
CA GLU A 115 -5.86 -1.60 0.47
C GLU A 115 -7.15 -2.22 1.01
N ALA A 116 -8.26 -1.47 0.92
CA ALA A 116 -9.56 -1.89 1.45
C ALA A 116 -9.54 -2.37 2.92
N GLY A 117 -8.61 -1.85 3.73
CA GLY A 117 -8.46 -2.19 5.15
C GLY A 117 -7.68 -3.49 5.43
N ALA A 118 -6.98 -4.03 4.43
CA ALA A 118 -6.10 -5.20 4.56
C ALA A 118 -4.70 -4.91 4.01
N CYS A 119 -3.69 -5.49 4.65
CA CYS A 119 -2.32 -5.43 4.15
C CYS A 119 -2.17 -6.28 2.87
N GLU A 120 -1.73 -5.67 1.77
CA GLU A 120 -1.48 -6.35 0.51
C GLU A 120 -0.05 -6.10 0.00
N ALA A 121 0.56 -7.15 -0.57
CA ALA A 121 1.84 -7.03 -1.25
C ALA A 121 1.59 -6.57 -2.68
N ARG A 122 2.23 -5.46 -3.08
CA ARG A 122 2.01 -4.81 -4.36
C ARG A 122 3.32 -4.72 -5.14
N ASP A 123 3.30 -5.14 -6.40
CA ASP A 123 4.44 -5.03 -7.33
C ASP A 123 4.20 -3.88 -8.30
N LEU A 124 4.98 -2.81 -8.12
CA LEU A 124 4.89 -1.61 -8.93
C LEU A 124 5.27 -1.83 -10.39
N ARG A 125 6.02 -2.89 -10.74
CA ARG A 125 6.40 -3.17 -12.14
C ARG A 125 5.22 -3.56 -13.02
N THR A 126 4.15 -4.06 -12.40
CA THR A 126 2.92 -4.48 -13.10
C THR A 126 1.73 -3.61 -12.73
N ASP A 127 1.95 -2.57 -11.94
CA ASP A 127 0.88 -1.75 -11.37
C ASP A 127 0.37 -0.70 -12.35
N ASP A 128 -0.93 -0.42 -12.30
CA ASP A 128 -1.55 0.64 -13.10
C ASP A 128 -0.95 2.02 -12.80
N LEU A 129 -0.44 2.25 -11.58
CA LEU A 129 0.21 3.49 -11.15
C LEU A 129 1.50 3.79 -11.94
N THR A 130 2.16 2.79 -12.50
CA THR A 130 3.41 2.96 -13.24
C THR A 130 3.22 2.92 -14.75
N VAL A 131 2.04 2.60 -15.27
CA VAL A 131 1.82 2.51 -16.73
C VAL A 131 2.15 3.83 -17.44
N CYS A 132 2.99 3.77 -18.47
CA CYS A 132 3.46 4.92 -19.24
C CYS A 132 3.52 4.64 -20.75
N ILE A 133 3.63 5.70 -21.55
CA ILE A 133 3.86 5.64 -22.99
C ILE A 133 5.24 6.21 -23.33
N MET A 134 5.69 7.25 -22.63
CA MET A 134 6.97 7.92 -22.83
C MET A 134 7.62 8.32 -21.50
N ASP A 135 8.94 8.56 -21.51
CA ASP A 135 9.71 8.90 -20.31
C ASP A 135 9.14 10.12 -19.55
N ASP A 136 8.62 11.11 -20.27
CA ASP A 136 8.01 12.32 -19.70
C ASP A 136 6.70 12.06 -18.92
N ASP A 137 6.11 10.87 -19.06
CA ASP A 137 4.97 10.44 -18.25
C ASP A 137 5.37 10.05 -16.82
N CYS A 138 6.67 9.87 -16.55
CA CYS A 138 7.17 9.30 -15.32
C CYS A 138 7.81 10.35 -14.41
N GLN A 139 7.59 10.22 -13.11
CA GLN A 139 8.18 11.06 -12.07
C GLN A 139 8.86 10.19 -11.01
N LEU A 140 9.99 10.67 -10.49
CA LEU A 140 10.67 10.02 -9.36
C LEU A 140 10.04 10.45 -8.03
N ALA A 141 9.96 9.51 -7.09
CA ALA A 141 9.62 9.72 -5.70
C ALA A 141 10.53 8.88 -4.80
N PRO A 142 10.78 9.30 -3.55
CA PRO A 142 11.34 8.41 -2.54
C PRO A 142 10.43 7.20 -2.34
N ARG A 143 11.00 6.03 -2.09
CA ARG A 143 10.24 4.80 -1.78
C ARG A 143 9.43 4.96 -0.49
N ASP A 144 10.01 5.61 0.52
CA ASP A 144 9.36 5.85 1.80
C ASP A 144 8.74 7.25 1.85
N CYS A 145 7.61 7.39 2.55
CA CYS A 145 6.84 8.63 2.63
C CYS A 145 7.69 9.88 2.97
N CYS A 146 8.65 9.74 3.89
CA CYS A 146 9.53 10.83 4.32
C CYS A 146 10.99 10.59 3.92
N GLY A 147 11.23 9.97 2.77
CA GLY A 147 12.58 9.76 2.26
C GLY A 147 13.36 11.07 2.08
N CYS A 148 14.63 11.06 2.46
CA CYS A 148 15.41 12.26 2.72
C CYS A 148 16.90 12.03 2.47
N GLY A 149 17.63 13.07 2.04
CA GLY A 149 19.06 12.98 1.76
C GLY A 149 19.34 12.30 0.41
N GLN A 150 20.56 11.79 0.22
CA GLN A 150 20.93 11.11 -1.01
C GLN A 150 20.24 9.75 -1.11
N LEU A 151 19.38 9.58 -2.11
CA LEU A 151 18.68 8.33 -2.37
C LEU A 151 19.28 7.62 -3.58
N GLY A 152 19.41 6.30 -3.50
CA GLY A 152 19.87 5.46 -4.60
C GLY A 152 18.73 4.78 -5.36
N LEU A 153 19.09 3.88 -6.28
CA LEU A 153 18.14 3.04 -7.03
C LEU A 153 17.22 2.21 -6.12
N GLY A 154 17.72 1.74 -4.97
CA GLY A 154 16.95 0.93 -4.02
C GLY A 154 15.95 1.71 -3.16
N ASP A 155 16.09 3.04 -3.10
CA ASP A 155 15.33 3.94 -2.23
C ASP A 155 14.44 4.92 -3.04
N THR A 156 14.40 4.74 -4.35
CA THR A 156 13.70 5.61 -5.30
C THR A 156 12.75 4.77 -6.14
N ILE A 157 11.58 5.32 -6.45
CA ILE A 157 10.56 4.72 -7.31
C ILE A 157 10.21 5.70 -8.41
N ALA A 158 9.89 5.17 -9.59
CA ALA A 158 9.29 5.93 -10.68
C ALA A 158 7.80 5.57 -10.81
N PHE A 159 6.96 6.57 -11.02
CA PHE A 159 5.51 6.39 -11.16
C PHE A 159 4.91 7.37 -12.16
N ASN A 160 3.69 7.11 -12.65
CA ASN A 160 2.97 8.02 -13.53
C ASN A 160 1.94 8.85 -12.74
N PRO A 161 2.14 10.17 -12.56
CA PRO A 161 1.24 11.02 -11.78
C PRO A 161 -0.14 11.19 -12.43
N SER A 162 -0.31 10.86 -13.71
CA SER A 162 -1.63 10.85 -14.37
C SER A 162 -2.47 9.61 -14.02
N ARG A 163 -1.86 8.59 -13.41
CA ARG A 163 -2.52 7.34 -13.00
C ARG A 163 -2.91 7.34 -11.52
N GLY A 164 -2.36 8.23 -10.71
CA GLY A 164 -2.66 8.36 -9.30
C GLY A 164 -1.54 9.04 -8.53
N SER A 165 -1.67 9.08 -7.20
CA SER A 165 -0.67 9.62 -6.29
C SER A 165 0.10 8.50 -5.62
N TYR A 166 1.41 8.40 -5.87
CA TYR A 166 2.27 7.47 -5.12
C TYR A 166 2.27 7.79 -3.61
N GLY A 167 2.21 9.08 -3.26
CA GLY A 167 2.14 9.51 -1.85
C GLY A 167 0.92 8.96 -1.13
N GLU A 168 -0.24 8.85 -1.78
CA GLU A 168 -1.43 8.25 -1.15
C GLU A 168 -1.25 6.75 -0.86
N LEU A 169 -0.36 6.07 -1.59
CA LEU A 169 -0.06 4.66 -1.40
C LEU A 169 0.87 4.41 -0.21
N VAL A 170 1.86 5.28 0.01
CA VAL A 170 2.92 5.05 1.00
C VAL A 170 2.86 5.96 2.23
N CYS A 171 2.17 7.10 2.15
CA CYS A 171 2.09 8.06 3.25
C CYS A 171 0.84 7.89 4.10
N ASP A 172 1.03 7.87 5.42
CA ASP A 172 -0.04 8.21 6.35
C ASP A 172 -0.33 9.73 6.25
N PRO A 173 -1.57 10.16 5.96
CA PRO A 173 -1.92 11.58 5.87
C PRO A 173 -1.72 12.35 7.19
N ARG A 174 -1.56 11.65 8.33
CA ARG A 174 -1.28 12.25 9.65
C ARG A 174 0.21 12.37 9.94
N LEU A 175 1.06 11.75 9.13
CA LEU A 175 2.50 11.80 9.29
C LEU A 175 3.01 13.17 8.88
N ILE A 176 3.81 13.80 9.76
CA ILE A 176 4.48 15.06 9.47
C ILE A 176 5.95 14.75 9.21
N CYS A 177 6.38 14.89 7.96
CA CYS A 177 7.78 14.67 7.61
C CYS A 177 8.69 15.78 8.17
N PRO A 178 9.92 15.43 8.61
CA PRO A 178 10.94 16.42 8.93
C PRO A 178 11.22 17.37 7.75
N PRO A 179 11.68 18.61 7.99
CA PRO A 179 12.01 19.55 6.93
C PRO A 179 13.32 19.14 6.24
N CYS A 180 13.22 18.25 5.27
CA CYS A 180 14.29 17.91 4.35
C CYS A 180 13.74 17.49 2.99
N ALA A 181 14.64 17.33 2.02
CA ALA A 181 14.28 16.92 0.66
C ALA A 181 15.13 15.72 0.22
N PRO A 182 14.57 14.83 -0.62
CA PRO A 182 15.35 13.81 -1.29
C PRO A 182 16.27 14.43 -2.34
N LEU A 183 17.49 13.90 -2.43
CA LEU A 183 18.47 14.18 -3.46
C LEU A 183 18.57 12.94 -4.34
N LEU A 184 18.18 13.07 -5.60
CA LEU A 184 18.05 11.97 -6.57
C LEU A 184 19.14 12.05 -7.65
N ASP A 185 20.31 12.58 -7.28
CA ASP A 185 21.40 12.86 -8.22
C ASP A 185 21.84 11.60 -8.95
N GLY A 186 21.97 11.69 -10.28
CA GLY A 186 22.35 10.57 -11.13
C GLY A 186 21.21 9.59 -11.44
N LEU A 187 19.98 9.88 -11.03
CA LEU A 187 18.80 9.08 -11.36
C LEU A 187 17.84 9.85 -12.29
N ARG A 188 17.10 9.13 -13.12
CA ARG A 188 15.96 9.67 -13.87
C ARG A 188 14.84 8.63 -13.96
N ALA A 189 13.62 9.10 -14.15
CA ALA A 189 12.51 8.23 -14.50
C ALA A 189 12.55 7.92 -16.00
N ALA A 190 12.17 6.71 -16.39
CA ALA A 190 12.05 6.29 -17.78
C ALA A 190 10.86 5.36 -17.97
N CYS A 191 10.28 5.35 -19.17
CA CYS A 191 9.25 4.41 -19.53
C CYS A 191 9.88 3.14 -20.12
N VAL A 192 10.00 2.10 -19.29
CA VAL A 192 10.64 0.84 -19.67
C VAL A 192 9.58 -0.25 -19.77
N ALA A 193 9.45 -0.85 -20.95
CA ALA A 193 8.47 -1.89 -21.22
C ALA A 193 7.01 -1.50 -20.88
N GLY A 194 6.67 -0.20 -21.00
CA GLY A 194 5.33 0.32 -20.72
C GLY A 194 5.06 0.67 -19.26
N HIS A 195 6.07 0.56 -18.37
CA HIS A 195 5.99 0.95 -16.97
C HIS A 195 7.13 1.89 -16.58
N CYS A 196 6.87 2.79 -15.63
CA CYS A 196 7.85 3.71 -15.10
C CYS A 196 8.88 2.96 -14.27
N ASP A 197 10.15 3.16 -14.62
CA ASP A 197 11.32 2.57 -13.95
C ASP A 197 12.35 3.65 -13.60
N VAL A 198 13.19 3.36 -12.62
CA VAL A 198 14.30 4.23 -12.21
C VAL A 198 15.55 3.76 -12.94
N VAL A 199 16.14 4.64 -13.73
CA VAL A 199 17.38 4.36 -14.46
C VAL A 199 18.47 5.35 -14.08
N GLU A 200 19.72 4.92 -14.19
CA GLU A 200 20.85 5.83 -14.04
C GLU A 200 20.82 6.86 -15.18
N ALA A 201 20.96 8.13 -14.83
CA ALA A 201 21.19 9.19 -15.79
C ALA A 201 22.57 8.94 -16.43
N SER A 202 22.58 8.67 -17.73
CA SER A 202 23.83 8.48 -18.48
C SER A 202 24.72 9.71 -18.25
N ALA A 203 25.97 9.48 -17.85
CA ALA A 203 26.92 10.58 -17.71
C ALA A 203 27.01 11.34 -19.05
N PRO A 204 26.98 12.69 -19.02
CA PRO A 204 27.02 13.50 -20.23
C PRO A 204 28.30 13.33 -21.04
#